data_AF-A0A9J6H7Q9-F1
#
_entry.id   AF-A0A9J6H7Q9-F1
#
_cell.length_a   1.000
_cell.length_b   1.000
_cell.length_c   1.000
_cell.angle_alpha   90.00
_cell.angle_beta   90.00
_cell.angle_gamma   90.00
#
_symmetry.space_group_name_H-M   'P 1'
#
loop_
_entity.id
_entity.type
_entity.pdbx_description
1 polymer ?
#
loop_
_entity_poly.entity_id
_entity_poly.type
_entity_poly.pdbx_seq_one_letter_code
_entity_poly.pdbx_strand_id
1 'polypeptide(L)' 'MANEVEAAPLRSLDDFILESARFQLPNVKDWDKWGNRVINNLLYYQSNYFVLAILVFLAVG' A
#
# COMPACT_ATOMS: atom_id res chain seq x y z
N MET A 1 -13.47 18.80 12.22
CA MET A 1 -12.15 19.00 11.58
C MET A 1 -12.22 18.26 10.26
N ALA A 2 -12.07 18.95 9.12
CA ALA A 2 -12.08 18.27 7.83
C ALA A 2 -10.90 17.30 7.82
N ASN A 3 -11.17 16.01 7.61
CA ASN A 3 -10.13 15.00 7.49
C ASN A 3 -9.53 15.19 6.09
N GLU A 4 -8.58 16.10 5.97
CA GLU A 4 -7.86 16.36 4.72
C GLU A 4 -7.08 15.09 4.39
N VAL A 5 -7.66 14.25 3.52
CA VAL A 5 -6.97 13.09 2.98
C VAL A 5 -5.93 13.62 2.01
N GLU A 6 -4.74 13.92 2.52
CA GLU A 6 -3.59 14.23 1.67
C GLU A 6 -3.25 12.99 0.84
N ALA A 7 -3.17 13.18 -0.48
CA ALA A 7 -2.71 12.12 -1.36
C ALA A 7 -1.26 11.78 -1.02
N ALA A 8 -1.00 10.50 -0.71
CA ALA A 8 0.35 10.07 -0.40
C ALA A 8 1.28 10.30 -1.61
N PRO A 9 2.51 10.81 -1.41
CA PRO A 9 3.45 11.00 -2.51
C PRO A 9 3.81 9.65 -3.15
N LEU A 10 4.03 9.66 -4.47
CA LEU A 10 4.47 8.48 -5.18
C LEU A 10 5.85 8.03 -4.69
N ARG A 11 5.96 6.76 -4.29
CA ARG A 11 7.20 6.16 -3.78
C ARG A 11 8.00 5.48 -4.88
N SER A 12 9.29 5.28 -4.66
CA SER A 12 10.14 4.53 -5.59
C SER A 12 9.68 3.07 -5.70
N LEU A 13 10.03 2.41 -6.81
CA LEU A 13 9.74 0.99 -7.00
C LEU A 13 10.49 0.09 -6.01
N ASP A 14 11.73 0.48 -5.67
CA ASP A 14 12.55 -0.19 -4.67
C ASP A 14 11.84 -0.23 -3.32
N ASP A 15 11.31 0.92 -2.90
CA ASP A 15 10.48 1.06 -1.71
C ASP A 15 9.22 0.21 -1.91
N PHE A 16 8.41 0.45 -2.95
CA PHE A 16 7.07 -0.13 -3.09
C PHE A 16 7.01 -1.68 -3.13
N ILE A 17 7.77 -2.33 -4.01
CA ILE A 17 7.62 -3.78 -4.32
C ILE A 17 8.91 -4.59 -4.09
N LEU A 18 10.08 -4.00 -4.35
CA LEU A 18 11.34 -4.76 -4.33
C LEU A 18 11.90 -4.95 -2.90
N GLU A 19 11.42 -4.18 -1.94
CA GLU A 19 11.79 -4.32 -0.54
C GLU A 19 11.18 -5.58 0.10
N SER A 20 12.04 -6.50 0.55
CA SER A 20 11.66 -7.81 1.10
C SER A 20 10.93 -7.75 2.45
N ALA A 21 11.04 -6.64 3.19
CA ALA A 21 10.51 -6.50 4.55
C ALA A 21 8.96 -6.50 4.63
N ARG A 22 8.26 -6.46 3.50
CA ARG A 22 6.80 -6.29 3.45
C ARG A 22 6.01 -7.57 3.42
N PHE A 23 6.61 -8.66 2.94
CA PHE A 23 5.97 -9.96 2.80
C PHE A 23 6.02 -10.78 4.10
N GLN A 24 5.76 -10.13 5.23
CA GLN A 24 5.66 -10.82 6.52
C GLN A 24 4.31 -11.54 6.64
N LEU A 25 4.34 -12.76 7.18
CA LEU A 25 3.14 -13.53 7.49
C LEU A 25 2.24 -12.77 8.47
N PRO A 26 0.90 -12.92 8.35
CA PRO A 26 -0.03 -12.27 9.26
C PRO A 26 0.21 -12.73 10.71
N ASN A 27 0.20 -11.78 11.64
CA ASN A 27 0.24 -12.11 13.05
C ASN A 27 -1.17 -12.53 13.51
N VAL A 28 -1.47 -13.83 13.37
CA VAL A 28 -2.78 -14.42 13.72
C VAL A 28 -3.13 -14.35 15.20
N LYS A 29 -2.15 -14.01 16.07
CA LYS A 29 -2.39 -13.79 17.50
C LYS A 29 -2.94 -12.40 17.80
N ASP A 30 -2.73 -11.44 16.90
CA ASP A 30 -3.06 -10.03 17.09
C ASP A 30 -3.60 -9.43 15.78
N TRP A 31 -4.87 -9.73 15.51
CA TRP A 31 -5.56 -9.34 14.28
C TRP A 31 -5.70 -7.82 14.14
N ASP A 32 -5.90 -7.10 15.24
CA ASP A 32 -6.02 -5.64 15.22
C ASP A 32 -4.70 -4.98 14.81
N LYS A 33 -3.58 -5.44 15.36
CA LYS A 33 -2.26 -4.94 14.96
C LYS A 33 -1.94 -5.27 13.52
N TRP A 34 -2.28 -6.48 13.07
CA TRP A 34 -2.08 -6.85 11.67
C TRP A 34 -2.96 -6.01 10.73
N GLY A 35 -4.23 -5.82 11.05
CA GLY A 35 -5.15 -4.97 10.29
C GLY A 35 -4.66 -3.53 10.20
N ASN A 36 -4.21 -2.96 11.31
CA ASN A 36 -3.60 -1.62 11.33
C ASN A 36 -2.36 -1.55 10.43
N ARG A 37 -1.52 -2.58 10.41
CA ARG A 37 -0.36 -2.63 9.50
C ARG A 37 -0.80 -2.67 8.04
N VAL A 38 -1.83 -3.44 7.70
CA VAL A 38 -2.37 -3.50 6.33
C VAL A 38 -2.91 -2.13 5.90
N ILE A 39 -3.75 -1.50 6.73
CA ILE A 39 -4.34 -0.18 6.44
C ILE A 39 -3.24 0.87 6.25
N ASN A 40 -2.24 0.91 7.14
CA ASN A 40 -1.13 1.86 7.01
C ASN A 40 -0.32 1.65 5.72
N ASN A 41 -0.08 0.40 5.31
CA ASN A 41 0.58 0.12 4.02
C ASN A 41 -0.27 0.59 2.82
N LEU A 42 -1.59 0.39 2.87
CA LEU A 42 -2.49 0.84 1.80
C LEU A 42 -2.47 2.37 1.66
N LEU A 43 -2.53 3.09 2.77
CA LEU A 43 -2.49 4.56 2.78
C LEU A 43 -1.11 5.08 2.36
N TYR A 44 -0.03 4.47 2.84
CA TYR A 44 1.32 4.92 2.54
C TYR A 44 1.70 4.78 1.05
N TYR A 45 1.23 3.71 0.38
CA TYR A 45 1.49 3.46 -1.05
C TYR A 45 0.29 3.77 -1.96
N GLN A 46 -0.68 4.57 -1.50
CA GLN A 46 -1.93 4.85 -2.21
C GLN A 46 -1.71 5.24 -3.69
N SER A 47 -0.82 6.19 -3.95
CA SER A 47 -0.51 6.65 -5.32
C SER A 47 0.17 5.56 -6.17
N ASN A 48 1.03 4.74 -5.57
CA ASN A 48 1.67 3.61 -6.26
C ASN A 48 0.63 2.56 -6.68
N TYR A 49 -0.35 2.26 -5.83
CA TYR A 49 -1.45 1.35 -6.17
C TYR A 49 -2.32 1.89 -7.31
N PHE A 50 -2.59 3.20 -7.33
CA PHE A 50 -3.32 3.83 -8.43
C PHE A 50 -2.58 3.70 -9.77
N VAL A 51 -1.28 3.98 -9.79
CA VAL A 51 -0.45 3.81 -10.99
C VAL A 51 -0.43 2.35 -11.43
N LEU A 52 -0.25 1.40 -10.49
CA LEU A 52 -0.26 -0.02 -10.79
C LEU A 52 -1.60 -0.48 -11.39
N ALA A 53 -2.72 0.00 -10.84
CA ALA A 53 -4.06 -0.31 -11.38
C ALA A 53 -4.23 0.18 -12.82
N ILE A 54 -3.75 1.39 -13.14
CA ILE A 54 -3.74 1.91 -14.52
C ILE A 54 -2.87 1.04 -15.43
N LEU A 55 -1.66 0.68 -15.00
CA LEU A 55 -0.76 -0.17 -15.80
C LEU A 55 -1.37 -1.55 -16.08
N VAL A 56 -1.96 -2.19 -15.06
CA VAL A 56 -2.65 -3.48 -15.22
C VAL A 56 -3.84 -3.35 -16.16
N PHE A 57 -4.63 -2.28 -16.00
CA PHE A 57 -5.77 -2.02 -16.89
C PHE A 57 -5.31 -1.86 -18.33
N LEU A 58 -4.26 -1.09 -18.61
CA LEU A 58 -3.72 -0.91 -19.97
C LEU A 58 -3.06 -2.16 -20.54
N ALA A 59 -2.57 -3.06 -19.69
CA ALA A 59 -1.93 -4.30 -20.14
C ALA A 59 -2.94 -5.39 -20.52
N VAL A 60 -4.14 -5.38 -19.91
CA VAL A 60 -5.15 -6.43 -20.06
C VAL A 60 -6.38 -5.97 -20.84
N GLY A 61 -6.79 -4.71 -20.67
CA GLY A 61 -7.93 -4.09 -21.34
C GLY A 61 -7.57 -3.54 -22.71
#